data_AF-Q1QZC5-F1
#
_entry.id   AF-Q1QZC5-F1
#
_cell.length_a   1.000
_cell.length_b   1.000
_cell.length_c   1.000
_cell.angle_alpha   90.00
_cell.angle_beta   90.00
_cell.angle_gamma   90.00
#
_symmetry.space_group_name_H-M   'P 1'
#
loop_
_entity.id
_entity.type
_entity.pdbx_description
1 polymer ?
#
loop_
_entity_poly.entity_id
_entity_poly.type
_entity_poly.pdbx_seq_one_letter_code
_entity_poly.pdbx_strand_id
1 'polypeptide(L)'
;MLSRDPDDFERLQSGQPPEAFWNGCSDSRVPAEQPCNASPGDLFVHRNVANLVATEDPTLLSALEYAISVLGVRYINVCGHEGCGGVGTA
;
A
#
# COMPACT_ATOMS: atom_id res chain seq x y z
N MET A 1 -10.22 10.91 -2.08
CA MET A 1 -10.91 11.75 -1.08
C MET A 1 -12.24 11.07 -0.86
N LEU A 2 -12.54 10.64 0.37
CA LEU A 2 -13.82 9.99 0.65
C LEU A 2 -14.93 10.91 0.12
N SER A 3 -15.87 10.32 -0.63
CA SER A 3 -17.16 10.95 -0.85
C SER A 3 -17.72 11.34 0.52
N ARG A 4 -18.49 12.43 0.59
CA ARG A 4 -19.25 12.73 1.82
C ARG A 4 -20.48 11.81 1.93
N ASP A 5 -20.33 10.56 1.50
CA ASP A 5 -21.38 9.55 1.60
C ASP A 5 -21.41 9.08 3.06
N PRO A 6 -22.53 9.25 3.77
CA PRO A 6 -22.68 8.77 5.14
C PRO A 6 -22.39 7.27 5.29
N ASP A 7 -22.61 6.48 4.23
CA ASP A 7 -22.54 5.03 4.26
C ASP A 7 -21.13 4.48 3.97
N ASP A 8 -20.15 5.35 3.66
CA ASP A 8 -18.79 4.94 3.30
C ASP A 8 -18.11 4.12 4.42
N PHE A 9 -18.32 4.49 5.68
CA PHE A 9 -17.74 3.77 6.82
C PHE A 9 -18.34 2.37 6.98
N GLU A 10 -19.65 2.22 6.79
CA GLU A 10 -20.33 0.92 6.85
C GLU A 10 -19.82 0.00 5.74
N ARG A 11 -19.64 0.54 4.54
CA ARG A 11 -19.07 -0.20 3.40
C ARG A 11 -17.61 -0.58 3.59
N LEU A 12 -16.82 0.22 4.29
CA LEU A 12 -15.43 -0.14 4.62
C LEU A 12 -15.36 -1.18 5.73
N GLN A 13 -16.32 -1.17 6.65
CA GLN A 13 -16.37 -2.12 7.78
C GLN A 13 -16.66 -3.56 7.34
N SER A 14 -17.41 -3.77 6.26
CA SER A 14 -17.69 -5.11 5.72
C SER A 14 -16.46 -5.83 5.16
N GLY A 15 -15.29 -5.16 5.16
CA GLY A 15 -14.03 -5.70 4.71
C GLY A 15 -13.95 -5.70 3.18
N GLN A 16 -12.72 -5.58 2.68
CA GLN A 16 -12.47 -5.64 1.25
C GLN A 16 -11.28 -6.57 0.99
N PRO A 17 -11.37 -7.49 0.01
CA PRO A 17 -10.22 -8.26 -0.44
C PRO A 17 -9.39 -7.37 -1.37
N PRO A 18 -8.24 -6.84 -0.93
CA PRO A 18 -7.42 -5.99 -1.78
C PRO A 18 -6.95 -6.76 -3.01
N GLU A 19 -6.92 -6.10 -4.16
CA GLU A 19 -6.49 -6.74 -5.42
C GLU A 19 -4.98 -6.79 -5.55
N ALA A 20 -4.28 -5.87 -4.87
CA ALA A 20 -2.85 -5.69 -5.01
C ALA A 20 -2.16 -5.38 -3.67
N PHE A 21 -0.94 -5.89 -3.53
CA PHE A 21 0.04 -5.43 -2.56
C PHE A 21 0.76 -4.20 -3.12
N TRP A 22 0.92 -3.16 -2.29
CA TRP A 22 1.64 -1.94 -2.65
C TRP A 22 2.78 -1.71 -1.66
N ASN A 23 4.03 -1.83 -2.10
CA ASN A 23 5.20 -1.37 -1.37
C ASN A 23 5.61 0.02 -1.86
N GLY A 24 5.42 1.04 -1.03
CA GLY A 24 5.74 2.43 -1.36
C GLY A 24 6.69 3.09 -0.37
N CYS A 25 7.15 4.30 -0.69
CA CYS A 25 7.95 5.07 0.24
C CYS A 25 7.07 5.60 1.39
N SER A 26 7.62 5.74 2.59
CA SER A 26 7.01 6.45 3.73
C SER A 26 6.80 7.96 3.48
N ASP A 27 7.20 8.47 2.31
CA ASP A 27 6.90 9.83 1.88
C ASP A 27 5.38 10.11 1.93
N SER A 28 5.02 11.20 2.63
CA SER A 28 3.63 11.51 3.00
C SER A 28 2.87 12.31 1.94
N ARG A 29 3.47 12.61 0.78
CA ARG A 29 2.86 13.51 -0.22
C ARG A 29 1.53 12.99 -0.77
N VAL A 30 1.40 11.68 -0.96
CA VAL A 30 0.25 11.07 -1.67
C VAL A 30 -0.09 9.67 -1.10
N PRO A 31 -1.35 9.42 -0.70
CA PRO A 31 -1.87 8.07 -0.40
C PRO A 31 -1.77 7.13 -1.61
N ALA A 32 -1.62 5.82 -1.40
CA ALA A 32 -1.37 4.87 -2.50
C ALA A 32 -2.57 4.73 -3.46
N GLU A 33 -3.77 4.97 -2.94
CA GLU A 33 -5.04 4.83 -3.62
C GLU A 33 -5.23 5.89 -4.70
N GLN A 34 -4.75 7.12 -4.46
CA GLN A 34 -4.91 8.23 -5.40
C GLN A 34 -4.23 8.01 -6.77
N PRO A 35 -2.93 7.67 -6.86
CA PRO A 35 -2.26 7.46 -8.14
C PRO A 35 -2.77 6.21 -8.87
N CYS A 36 -3.33 5.23 -8.14
CA CYS A 36 -3.90 4.01 -8.71
C CYS A 36 -5.38 4.18 -9.13
N ASN A 37 -5.99 5.34 -8.85
CA ASN A 37 -7.44 5.52 -8.94
C ASN A 37 -8.21 4.39 -8.24
N ALA A 38 -7.71 3.98 -7.08
CA ALA A 38 -8.25 2.90 -6.27
C ALA A 38 -9.13 3.47 -5.13
N SER A 39 -10.06 2.64 -4.66
CA SER A 39 -10.88 2.92 -3.48
C SER A 39 -10.13 2.51 -2.21
N PRO A 40 -10.46 3.10 -1.04
CA PRO A 40 -9.91 2.62 0.22
C PRO A 40 -10.31 1.15 0.42
N GLY A 41 -9.32 0.30 0.69
CA GLY A 41 -9.50 -1.15 0.81
C GLY A 41 -9.10 -1.96 -0.44
N ASP A 42 -8.96 -1.33 -1.60
CA ASP A 42 -8.53 -2.01 -2.84
C ASP A 42 -7.04 -2.41 -2.82
N LEU A 43 -6.23 -1.76 -1.97
CA LEU A 43 -4.78 -1.97 -1.86
C LEU A 43 -4.39 -2.42 -0.46
N PHE A 44 -3.51 -3.41 -0.36
CA PHE A 44 -2.81 -3.76 0.88
C PHE A 44 -1.46 -3.04 0.90
N VAL A 45 -1.34 -2.01 1.72
CA VAL A 45 -0.24 -1.04 1.64
C VAL A 45 0.83 -1.32 2.69
N HIS A 46 2.05 -1.53 2.24
CA HIS A 46 3.28 -1.47 3.05
C HIS A 46 4.08 -0.23 2.68
N ARG A 47 4.71 0.42 3.67
CA ARG A 47 5.57 1.58 3.44
C ARG A 47 6.80 1.52 4.33
N ASN A 48 7.96 1.75 3.72
CA ASN A 48 9.21 2.01 4.43
C ASN A 48 9.99 3.15 3.74
N VAL A 49 11.04 3.66 4.36
CA VAL A 49 11.85 4.72 3.77
C VAL A 49 12.51 4.18 2.49
N ALA A 50 12.31 4.89 1.37
CA ALA A 50 12.82 4.52 0.05
C ALA A 50 12.30 3.18 -0.53
N ASN A 51 11.09 2.73 -0.12
CA ASN A 51 10.39 1.58 -0.71
C ASN A 51 11.29 0.34 -0.89
N LEU A 52 12.13 0.09 0.10
CA LEU A 52 13.12 -0.97 0.11
C LEU A 52 12.46 -2.34 0.07
N VAL A 53 13.13 -3.26 -0.61
CA VAL A 53 12.80 -4.69 -0.65
C VAL A 53 14.04 -5.45 -0.24
N ALA A 54 14.07 -5.90 1.02
CA ALA A 54 15.18 -6.65 1.59
C ALA A 54 14.70 -8.02 2.07
N THR A 55 15.46 -9.06 1.78
CA THR A 55 15.18 -10.44 2.21
C THR A 55 15.34 -10.64 3.72
N GLU A 56 15.95 -9.69 4.40
CA GLU A 56 16.18 -9.69 5.84
C GLU A 56 15.17 -8.82 6.60
N ASP A 57 14.25 -8.13 5.91
CA ASP A 57 13.23 -7.28 6.54
C ASP A 57 11.99 -8.11 6.91
N PRO A 58 11.80 -8.48 8.20
CA PRO A 58 10.66 -9.28 8.61
C PRO A 58 9.34 -8.53 8.49
N THR A 59 9.36 -7.18 8.48
CA THR A 59 8.15 -6.35 8.40
C THR A 59 7.56 -6.41 6.99
N LEU A 60 8.42 -6.30 5.98
CA LEU A 60 8.03 -6.45 4.58
C LEU A 60 7.62 -7.90 4.29
N LEU A 61 8.45 -8.87 4.70
CA LEU A 61 8.18 -10.27 4.40
C LEU A 61 6.89 -10.78 5.03
N SER A 62 6.60 -10.40 6.28
CA SER A 62 5.34 -10.77 6.93
C SER A 62 4.12 -10.13 6.25
N ALA A 63 4.21 -8.85 5.85
CA ALA A 63 3.13 -8.18 5.13
C ALA A 63 2.90 -8.80 3.74
N LEU A 64 3.99 -9.13 3.03
CA LEU A 64 3.95 -9.74 1.70
C LEU A 64 3.36 -11.16 1.76
N GLU A 65 3.83 -11.99 2.71
CA GLU A 65 3.31 -13.34 2.93
C GLU A 65 1.82 -13.30 3.26
N TYR A 66 1.38 -12.38 4.12
CA TYR A 66 -0.04 -12.21 4.43
C TYR A 66 -0.85 -11.80 3.19
N ALA A 67 -0.34 -10.86 2.40
CA ALA A 67 -1.00 -10.42 1.18
C ALA A 67 -1.20 -11.57 0.19
N ILE A 68 -0.19 -12.42 0.02
CA ILE A 68 -0.24 -13.55 -0.92
C ILE A 68 -1.09 -14.70 -0.35
N SER A 69 -0.70 -15.23 0.82
CA SER A 69 -1.22 -16.49 1.34
C SER A 69 -2.56 -16.35 2.06
N VAL A 70 -2.90 -15.16 2.55
CA VAL A 70 -4.16 -14.92 3.30
C VAL A 70 -5.14 -14.09 2.49
N LEU A 71 -4.69 -12.96 1.91
CA LEU A 71 -5.57 -12.06 1.17
C LEU A 71 -5.76 -12.45 -0.29
N GLY A 72 -4.85 -13.25 -0.85
CA GLY A 72 -4.93 -13.69 -2.24
C GLY A 72 -4.76 -12.56 -3.25
N VAL A 73 -3.93 -11.56 -2.95
CA VAL A 73 -3.67 -10.45 -3.88
C VAL A 73 -3.14 -10.97 -5.21
N ARG A 74 -3.54 -10.34 -6.31
CA ARG A 74 -3.17 -10.76 -7.67
C ARG A 74 -1.93 -10.05 -8.18
N TYR A 75 -1.64 -8.87 -7.63
CA TYR A 75 -0.56 -8.00 -8.09
C TYR A 75 0.32 -7.57 -6.93
N ILE A 76 1.63 -7.45 -7.20
CA ILE A 76 2.62 -6.93 -6.26
C ILE A 76 3.28 -5.74 -6.94
N ASN A 77 3.11 -4.56 -6.36
CA ASN A 77 3.63 -3.30 -6.89
C ASN A 77 4.72 -2.75 -5.97
N VAL A 78 5.85 -2.37 -6.54
CA VAL A 78 6.89 -1.58 -5.86
C VAL A 78 6.91 -0.20 -6.50
N CYS A 79 6.52 0.82 -5.74
CA CYS A 79 6.37 2.18 -6.23
C CYS A 79 7.39 3.12 -5.60
N GLY A 80 8.33 3.59 -6.42
CA GLY A 80 9.18 4.74 -6.11
C GLY A 80 8.52 6.07 -6.47
N HIS A 81 9.18 7.16 -6.12
CA HIS A 81 8.73 8.50 -6.47
C HIS A 81 9.91 9.44 -6.69
N GLU A 82 9.69 10.47 -7.52
CA GLU A 82 10.71 11.49 -7.77
C GLU A 82 10.99 12.35 -6.53
N GLY A 83 12.24 12.80 -6.41
CA GLY A 83 12.71 13.57 -5.27
C GLY A 83 12.56 12.82 -3.95
N CYS A 84 12.81 11.51 -3.93
CA CYS A 84 12.78 10.73 -2.70
C CYS A 84 13.94 11.10 -1.79
N GLY A 85 13.62 11.66 -0.61
CA GLY A 85 14.64 12.02 0.38
C GLY A 85 15.45 10.82 0.87
N GLY A 86 14.83 9.65 0.99
CA GLY A 86 15.52 8.41 1.38
C GLY A 86 16.52 7.90 0.34
N VAL A 87 16.34 8.26 -0.94
CA VAL A 87 17.29 7.94 -2.03
C VAL A 87 18.32 9.06 -2.20
N GLY A 88 17.90 10.32 -2.19
CA GLY A 88 18.79 11.46 -2.40
C GLY A 88 19.73 11.79 -1.24
N THR A 89 19.51 11.18 -0.07
CA THR A 89 20.40 11.28 1.10
C THR A 89 21.28 10.02 1.26
N ALA A 90 21.09 9.00 0.41
CA ALA A 90 21.85 7.76 0.43
C ALA A 90 23.08 7.83 -0.49
#